data_AF-A0A146K084-F1
#
_entry.id   AF-A0A146K084-F1
#
_cell.length_a   1.000
_cell.length_b   1.000
_cell.length_c   1.000
_cell.angle_alpha   90.00
_cell.angle_beta   90.00
_cell.angle_gamma   90.00
#
_symmetry.space_group_name_H-M   'P 1'
#
loop_
_entity.id
_entity.type
_entity.pdbx_description
1 polymer ?
#
loop_
_entity_poly.entity_id
_entity_poly.type
_entity_poly.pdbx_seq_one_letter_code
_entity_poly.pdbx_strand_id
1 'polypeptide(L)'
;EVFTSRTSLRQWEDAKWVKYFEPDQAPTDVQNMELGMAKDIDLVDISHLKNCCCFILLQKVRHLKLNLTSFDQQAKNGDKGFQWYRYTTGTKEIMKGILSLEILEFFSTTDSEIRMFADFPKLHTVVLHQAVGKKLINQILAQPALKHLYLGSLKLTLENKTIVKAETDKTYSQSTFQQPEFESEILKLQIQDISDLRVQSLQVKVEKRFDEQSRLMNVNMKKVDEKCQQIEKKVEDQSQLTNGKVEQVDRKVNQVETNLNRKIEEARQALQNQMIQNQQQMQEINQNQQALQNQMAQNQQAVQRQITTLGQQVVQMQNSLQDLITFMRDVTE
;
A
#
# COMPACT_ATOMS: atom_id res chain seq x y z
N GLU A 1 35.10 41.97 -35.23
CA GLU A 1 34.38 42.67 -36.33
C GLU A 1 34.15 41.65 -37.44
N VAL A 2 33.00 40.98 -37.46
CA VAL A 2 31.84 41.25 -38.34
C VAL A 2 32.22 41.56 -39.79
N PHE A 3 32.01 40.59 -40.68
CA PHE A 3 31.59 40.85 -42.06
C PHE A 3 30.44 39.91 -42.40
N THR A 4 29.24 40.47 -42.37
CA THR A 4 28.03 39.93 -43.00
C THR A 4 27.98 40.40 -44.46
N SER A 5 27.72 39.50 -45.41
CA SER A 5 26.96 39.88 -46.61
C SER A 5 26.18 38.68 -47.14
N ARG A 6 24.86 38.73 -46.91
CA ARG A 6 23.82 37.94 -47.55
C ARG A 6 23.68 38.35 -49.02
N THR A 7 24.08 37.48 -49.94
CA THR A 7 23.69 37.43 -51.36
C THR A 7 24.40 36.19 -51.92
N SER A 8 23.77 35.07 -52.26
CA SER A 8 22.61 34.88 -53.12
C SER A 8 21.87 33.58 -52.75
N LEU A 9 20.76 33.74 -52.04
CA LEU A 9 19.78 32.69 -51.69
C LEU A 9 18.72 32.52 -52.79
N ARG A 10 19.09 32.76 -54.06
CA ARG A 10 18.17 32.74 -55.22
C ARG A 10 18.82 32.04 -56.41
N GLN A 11 18.72 30.72 -56.41
CA GLN A 11 18.85 29.81 -57.56
C GLN A 11 18.44 28.37 -57.16
N TRP A 12 17.52 28.25 -56.19
CA TRP A 12 17.19 27.00 -55.47
C TRP A 12 15.84 26.40 -55.89
N GLU A 13 15.34 26.68 -57.09
CA GLU A 13 13.95 26.37 -57.47
C GLU A 13 13.73 25.15 -58.39
N ASP A 14 14.78 24.54 -59.00
CA ASP A 14 14.56 23.41 -59.93
C ASP A 14 15.52 22.20 -59.81
N ALA A 15 16.34 22.12 -58.76
CA ALA A 15 17.30 21.01 -58.60
C ALA A 15 16.80 19.92 -57.65
N LYS A 16 16.76 18.66 -58.10
CA LYS A 16 16.70 17.49 -57.23
C LYS A 16 17.94 17.51 -56.32
N TRP A 17 17.75 17.71 -55.03
CA TRP A 17 18.82 17.79 -54.05
C TRP A 17 19.27 16.36 -53.68
N VAL A 18 20.11 15.75 -54.52
CA VAL A 18 20.81 14.51 -54.15
C VAL A 18 22.03 14.89 -53.33
N LYS A 19 22.06 14.54 -52.04
CA LYS A 19 23.27 14.66 -51.23
C LYS A 19 23.91 13.28 -51.08
N TYR A 20 25.14 13.18 -51.57
CA TYR A 20 25.97 12.02 -51.33
C TYR A 20 26.58 12.08 -49.93
N PHE A 21 26.54 10.97 -49.22
CA PHE A 21 27.10 10.83 -47.88
C PHE A 21 27.90 9.53 -47.76
N GLU A 22 28.89 9.53 -46.87
CA GLU A 22 29.59 8.33 -46.42
C GLU A 22 28.76 7.63 -45.31
N PRO A 23 28.88 6.30 -45.13
CA PRO A 23 28.01 5.50 -44.24
C PRO A 23 27.83 6.04 -42.82
N ASP A 24 28.89 6.61 -42.25
CA ASP A 24 28.96 7.17 -40.90
C ASP A 24 28.55 8.65 -40.83
N GLN A 25 28.25 9.26 -41.97
CA GLN A 25 27.94 10.68 -42.13
C GLN A 25 26.48 10.91 -42.53
N ALA A 26 25.60 9.91 -42.32
CA ALA A 26 24.17 10.05 -42.56
C ALA A 26 23.64 11.29 -41.79
N PRO A 27 23.08 12.30 -42.49
CA PRO A 27 22.65 13.52 -41.83
C PRO A 27 21.43 13.27 -40.95
N THR A 28 21.41 13.76 -39.70
CA THR A 28 20.35 13.43 -38.73
C THR A 28 19.02 14.15 -38.97
N ASP A 29 19.04 15.34 -39.58
CA ASP A 29 17.86 16.15 -39.92
C ASP A 29 17.86 16.45 -41.42
N VAL A 30 17.18 15.59 -42.16
CA VAL A 30 17.05 15.71 -43.61
C VAL A 30 15.62 16.05 -43.94
N GLN A 31 15.37 17.28 -44.39
CA GLN A 31 14.07 17.66 -44.95
C GLN A 31 14.15 17.68 -46.48
N ASN A 32 13.27 16.92 -47.14
CA ASN A 32 13.08 16.99 -48.60
C ASN A 32 14.36 16.75 -49.44
N MET A 33 15.27 15.87 -48.99
CA MET A 33 16.51 15.56 -49.70
C MET A 33 16.50 14.12 -50.21
N GLU A 34 16.96 13.92 -51.44
CA GLU A 34 17.26 12.60 -51.96
C GLU A 34 18.63 12.17 -51.41
N LEU A 35 18.66 11.02 -50.76
CA LEU A 35 19.89 10.46 -50.20
C LEU A 35 20.47 9.44 -51.17
N GLY A 36 21.71 9.68 -51.60
CA GLY A 36 22.46 8.78 -52.49
C GLY A 36 23.78 8.36 -51.83
N MET A 37 24.20 7.13 -52.07
CA MET A 37 25.49 6.65 -51.57
C MET A 37 26.57 6.70 -52.64
N ALA A 38 27.81 6.98 -52.23
CA ALA A 38 28.95 7.10 -53.14
C ALA A 38 29.73 5.79 -53.35
N LYS A 39 29.59 4.79 -52.46
CA LYS A 39 30.36 3.53 -52.48
C LYS A 39 29.50 2.32 -52.09
N ASP A 40 30.00 1.12 -52.39
CA ASP A 40 29.44 -0.15 -51.91
C ASP A 40 29.64 -0.27 -50.38
N ILE A 41 28.59 -0.69 -49.65
CA ILE A 41 28.59 -0.75 -48.18
C ILE A 41 27.92 -2.04 -47.70
N ASP A 42 28.44 -2.59 -46.60
CA ASP A 42 27.86 -3.77 -45.98
C ASP A 42 26.56 -3.46 -45.22
N LEU A 43 26.59 -2.48 -44.31
CA LEU A 43 25.45 -2.04 -43.51
C LEU A 43 25.22 -0.54 -43.66
N VAL A 44 23.99 -0.18 -44.00
CA VAL A 44 23.50 1.19 -44.03
C VAL A 44 22.42 1.33 -42.98
N ASP A 45 22.66 2.17 -41.98
CA ASP A 45 21.68 2.44 -40.92
C ASP A 45 21.14 3.86 -41.04
N ILE A 46 19.92 3.97 -41.56
CA ILE A 46 19.16 5.21 -41.66
C ILE A 46 17.90 5.17 -40.79
N SER A 47 17.83 4.26 -39.81
CA SER A 47 16.69 4.13 -38.89
C SER A 47 16.48 5.38 -38.03
N HIS A 48 17.55 6.13 -37.78
CA HIS A 48 17.55 7.34 -36.97
C HIS A 48 17.05 8.59 -37.73
N LEU A 49 16.97 8.53 -39.07
CA LEU A 49 16.53 9.67 -39.88
C LEU A 49 15.08 10.03 -39.57
N LYS A 50 14.74 11.31 -39.65
CA LYS A 50 13.37 11.84 -39.52
C LYS A 50 13.05 12.74 -40.72
N ASN A 51 11.81 12.72 -41.18
CA ASN A 51 11.27 13.60 -42.24
C ASN A 51 11.98 13.48 -43.62
N CYS A 52 12.50 12.30 -43.95
CA CYS A 52 13.13 12.04 -45.23
C CYS A 52 12.08 11.83 -46.32
N CYS A 53 12.18 12.51 -47.47
CA CYS A 53 11.18 12.35 -48.54
C CYS A 53 11.40 11.10 -49.39
N CYS A 54 12.66 10.72 -49.65
CA CYS A 54 12.99 9.54 -50.44
C CYS A 54 14.45 9.09 -50.22
N PHE A 55 14.70 7.82 -50.51
CA PHE A 55 16.02 7.21 -50.41
C PHE A 55 16.33 6.46 -51.71
N ILE A 56 17.50 6.73 -52.31
CA ILE A 56 17.90 6.13 -53.60
C ILE A 56 19.15 5.28 -53.40
N LEU A 57 18.99 3.97 -53.59
CA LEU A 57 20.06 2.99 -53.49
C LEU A 57 20.81 2.80 -54.81
N LEU A 58 21.75 3.69 -55.12
CA LEU A 58 22.56 3.62 -56.35
C LEU A 58 23.75 2.65 -56.28
N GLN A 59 24.23 2.33 -55.07
CA GLN A 59 25.40 1.47 -54.84
C GLN A 59 25.01 0.17 -54.15
N LYS A 60 25.91 -0.82 -54.10
CA LYS A 60 25.60 -2.08 -53.42
C LYS A 60 25.44 -1.85 -51.92
N VAL A 61 24.38 -2.42 -51.38
CA VAL A 61 24.05 -2.46 -49.96
C VAL A 61 23.62 -3.87 -49.64
N ARG A 62 24.36 -4.55 -48.74
CA ARG A 62 23.98 -5.89 -48.28
C ARG A 62 22.86 -5.82 -47.25
N HIS A 63 22.96 -4.88 -46.32
CA HIS A 63 22.07 -4.75 -45.18
C HIS A 63 21.60 -3.29 -45.03
N LEU A 64 20.29 -3.07 -45.03
CA LEU A 64 19.68 -1.76 -44.78
C LEU A 64 18.78 -1.77 -43.55
N LYS A 65 18.96 -0.79 -42.66
CA LYS A 65 18.05 -0.50 -41.56
C LYS A 65 17.34 0.83 -41.81
N LEU A 66 16.02 0.83 -41.68
CA LEU A 66 15.22 2.00 -41.99
C LEU A 66 14.03 2.17 -41.05
N ASN A 67 13.53 3.40 -41.01
CA ASN A 67 12.31 3.78 -40.31
C ASN A 67 11.34 4.39 -41.31
N LEU A 68 10.29 3.66 -41.70
CA LEU A 68 9.34 4.13 -42.72
C LEU A 68 8.46 5.29 -42.24
N THR A 69 8.23 5.44 -40.93
CA THR A 69 7.45 6.59 -40.43
C THR A 69 8.12 7.92 -40.75
N SER A 70 9.43 7.91 -40.96
CA SER A 70 10.20 9.05 -41.40
C SER A 70 9.91 9.49 -42.84
N PHE A 71 9.19 8.68 -43.62
CA PHE A 71 8.84 8.90 -45.03
C PHE A 71 7.34 9.13 -45.26
N ASP A 72 6.57 9.41 -44.21
CA ASP A 72 5.10 9.60 -44.28
C ASP A 72 4.69 11.05 -44.65
N GLN A 73 5.65 11.97 -44.78
CA GLN A 73 5.36 13.35 -45.18
C GLN A 73 5.20 13.47 -46.70
N GLN A 74 4.21 14.24 -47.14
CA GLN A 74 3.90 14.47 -48.56
C GLN A 74 5.16 14.84 -49.34
N ALA A 75 5.56 13.98 -50.29
CA ALA A 75 6.39 14.47 -51.38
C ALA A 75 5.61 15.58 -52.10
N LYS A 76 6.29 16.63 -52.55
CA LYS A 76 5.67 17.79 -53.23
C LYS A 76 4.78 17.42 -54.43
N ASN A 77 4.85 16.18 -54.91
CA ASN A 77 4.12 15.65 -56.07
C ASN A 77 2.84 14.87 -55.70
N GLY A 78 2.40 14.90 -54.44
CA GLY A 78 1.13 14.25 -54.01
C GLY A 78 1.24 12.76 -53.69
N ASP A 79 2.41 12.17 -53.92
CA ASP A 79 2.71 10.79 -53.52
C ASP A 79 3.07 10.74 -52.03
N LYS A 80 2.25 10.01 -51.25
CA LYS A 80 2.53 9.70 -49.84
C LYS A 80 3.23 8.35 -49.75
N GLY A 81 4.21 8.26 -48.84
CA GLY A 81 4.86 7.02 -48.44
C GLY A 81 6.22 6.77 -49.08
N PHE A 82 6.91 5.77 -48.56
CA PHE A 82 8.22 5.35 -49.03
C PHE A 82 8.13 4.68 -50.41
N GLN A 83 8.96 5.15 -51.35
CA GLN A 83 9.07 4.59 -52.69
C GLN A 83 10.50 4.16 -52.99
N TRP A 84 10.63 2.94 -53.52
CA TRP A 84 11.86 2.49 -54.14
C TRP A 84 11.99 3.09 -55.55
N TYR A 85 13.02 3.90 -55.77
CA TYR A 85 13.31 4.41 -57.10
C TYR A 85 14.15 3.41 -57.88
N ARG A 86 13.55 2.80 -58.89
CA ARG A 86 14.27 2.04 -59.92
C ARG A 86 14.75 3.04 -60.98
N TYR A 87 16.02 3.41 -60.96
CA TYR A 87 16.59 4.34 -61.96
C TYR A 87 17.09 3.56 -63.18
N THR A 88 16.38 3.67 -64.31
CA THR A 88 16.77 3.08 -65.59
C THR A 88 17.27 4.17 -66.54
N THR A 89 18.56 4.16 -66.88
CA THR A 89 19.11 4.98 -67.98
C THR A 89 19.50 4.08 -69.13
N GLY A 90 18.68 4.02 -70.18
CA GLY A 90 18.95 3.20 -71.38
C GLY A 90 18.92 1.70 -71.08
N THR A 91 19.91 0.95 -71.57
CA THR A 91 19.97 -0.53 -71.54
C THR A 91 20.76 -1.13 -70.35
N LYS A 92 21.29 -0.31 -69.44
CA LYS A 92 22.02 -0.80 -68.25
C LYS A 92 21.27 -0.44 -66.98
N GLU A 93 20.81 -1.46 -66.25
CA GLU A 93 20.24 -1.28 -64.91
C GLU A 93 21.32 -0.76 -63.94
N ILE A 94 21.12 0.45 -63.41
CA ILE A 94 21.86 0.99 -62.26
C ILE A 94 21.13 0.60 -60.97
N MET A 95 20.70 -0.67 -60.89
CA MET A 95 19.92 -1.22 -59.78
C MET A 95 20.81 -1.89 -58.74
N LYS A 96 22.08 -1.49 -58.63
CA LYS A 96 23.09 -2.23 -57.86
C LYS A 96 22.67 -2.44 -56.41
N GLY A 97 22.01 -1.47 -55.78
CA GLY A 97 21.58 -1.57 -54.38
C GLY A 97 20.43 -2.55 -54.15
N ILE A 98 19.34 -2.44 -54.92
CA ILE A 98 18.20 -3.37 -54.84
C ILE A 98 18.65 -4.80 -55.17
N LEU A 99 19.48 -4.97 -56.20
CA LEU A 99 20.00 -6.28 -56.62
C LEU A 99 20.99 -6.90 -55.62
N SER A 100 21.57 -6.10 -54.72
CA SER A 100 22.52 -6.56 -53.70
C SER A 100 21.93 -6.74 -52.31
N LEU A 101 20.71 -6.24 -52.06
CA LEU A 101 20.12 -6.22 -50.73
C LEU A 101 19.75 -7.63 -50.27
N GLU A 102 20.33 -8.04 -49.15
CA GLU A 102 20.15 -9.35 -48.53
C GLU A 102 19.33 -9.29 -47.24
N ILE A 103 19.50 -8.21 -46.47
CA ILE A 103 18.86 -8.00 -45.17
C ILE A 103 18.19 -6.63 -45.14
N LEU A 104 16.92 -6.59 -44.75
CA LEU A 104 16.16 -5.36 -44.57
C LEU A 104 15.50 -5.32 -43.18
N GLU A 105 15.87 -4.32 -42.38
CA GLU A 105 15.27 -4.10 -41.06
C GLU A 105 14.36 -2.86 -41.06
N PHE A 106 13.16 -3.05 -40.51
CA PHE A 106 12.17 -2.02 -40.27
C PHE A 106 12.09 -1.74 -38.78
N PHE A 107 12.70 -0.64 -38.33
CA PHE A 107 12.63 -0.16 -36.95
C PHE A 107 11.25 0.38 -36.61
N SER A 108 10.66 1.07 -37.56
CA SER A 108 9.28 1.52 -37.51
C SER A 108 8.71 1.58 -38.93
N THR A 109 7.40 1.44 -39.03
CA THR A 109 6.61 1.26 -40.23
C THR A 109 5.42 2.19 -40.22
N THR A 110 4.97 2.60 -41.40
CA THR A 110 3.62 3.15 -41.56
C THR A 110 2.64 1.99 -41.78
N ASP A 111 1.34 2.23 -41.62
CA ASP A 111 0.30 1.27 -42.02
C ASP A 111 0.09 1.19 -43.55
N SER A 112 1.02 1.77 -44.32
CA SER A 112 0.95 1.85 -45.78
C SER A 112 1.81 0.80 -46.46
N GLU A 113 1.43 0.44 -47.69
CA GLU A 113 2.27 -0.36 -48.56
C GLU A 113 3.52 0.42 -49.00
N ILE A 114 4.62 -0.30 -49.22
CA ILE A 114 5.80 0.31 -49.82
C ILE A 114 5.64 0.23 -51.34
N ARG A 115 5.66 1.37 -52.02
CA ARG A 115 5.54 1.37 -53.47
C ARG A 115 6.77 0.73 -54.10
N MET A 116 6.54 -0.12 -55.10
CA MET A 116 7.59 -0.85 -55.84
C MET A 116 8.44 -1.78 -54.96
N PHE A 117 7.91 -2.27 -53.83
CA PHE A 117 8.58 -3.29 -53.00
C PHE A 117 8.37 -4.69 -53.56
N ALA A 118 9.02 -4.98 -54.70
CA ALA A 118 8.99 -6.26 -55.38
C ALA A 118 10.36 -6.59 -55.98
N ASP A 119 10.57 -7.87 -56.28
CA ASP A 119 11.71 -8.39 -57.05
C ASP A 119 13.10 -8.10 -56.46
N PHE A 120 13.27 -8.26 -55.15
CA PHE A 120 14.61 -8.21 -54.55
C PHE A 120 15.24 -9.62 -54.62
N PRO A 121 16.15 -9.89 -55.58
CA PRO A 121 16.59 -11.26 -55.89
C PRO A 121 17.45 -11.88 -54.79
N LYS A 122 18.04 -11.06 -53.92
CA LYS A 122 18.90 -11.51 -52.83
C LYS A 122 18.29 -11.32 -51.44
N LEU A 123 17.14 -10.65 -51.33
CA LEU A 123 16.53 -10.31 -50.05
C LEU A 123 15.98 -11.58 -49.40
N HIS A 124 16.79 -12.17 -48.53
CA HIS A 124 16.47 -13.41 -47.85
C HIS A 124 16.09 -13.20 -46.38
N THR A 125 16.36 -12.03 -45.81
CA THR A 125 16.02 -11.72 -44.43
C THR A 125 15.32 -10.39 -44.30
N VAL A 126 14.14 -10.42 -43.68
CA VAL A 126 13.41 -9.21 -43.28
C VAL A 126 13.21 -9.22 -41.78
N VAL A 127 13.45 -8.09 -41.14
CA VAL A 127 13.28 -7.90 -39.70
C VAL A 127 12.28 -6.80 -39.45
N LEU A 128 11.26 -7.11 -38.65
CA LEU A 128 10.28 -6.16 -38.16
C LEU A 128 10.53 -5.97 -36.68
N HIS A 129 10.73 -4.73 -36.23
CA HIS A 129 10.87 -4.41 -34.80
C HIS A 129 9.54 -4.01 -34.14
N GLN A 130 8.50 -3.81 -34.94
CA GLN A 130 7.14 -3.54 -34.50
C GLN A 130 6.10 -4.18 -35.43
N ALA A 131 4.85 -4.21 -34.99
CA ALA A 131 3.75 -4.71 -35.80
C ALA A 131 3.51 -3.83 -37.05
N VAL A 132 3.19 -4.46 -38.17
CA VAL A 132 2.96 -3.79 -39.46
C VAL A 132 1.65 -4.21 -40.11
N GLY A 133 1.03 -3.34 -40.90
CA GLY A 133 -0.22 -3.67 -41.59
C GLY A 133 -0.13 -4.85 -42.56
N LYS A 134 -1.26 -5.53 -42.79
CA LYS A 134 -1.39 -6.72 -43.67
C LYS A 134 -0.78 -6.54 -45.06
N LYS A 135 -0.91 -5.35 -45.65
CA LYS A 135 -0.39 -5.06 -46.99
C LYS A 135 1.13 -5.23 -47.04
N LEU A 136 1.86 -4.65 -46.09
CA LEU A 136 3.31 -4.74 -46.04
C LEU A 136 3.77 -6.18 -45.79
N ILE A 137 3.11 -6.90 -44.88
CA ILE A 137 3.35 -8.34 -44.67
C ILE A 137 3.26 -9.11 -45.99
N ASN A 138 2.20 -8.89 -46.78
CA ASN A 138 2.02 -9.59 -48.05
C ASN A 138 3.15 -9.28 -49.05
N GLN A 139 3.62 -8.03 -49.10
CA GLN A 139 4.74 -7.65 -49.96
C GLN A 139 6.07 -8.29 -49.51
N ILE A 140 6.29 -8.42 -48.20
CA ILE A 140 7.43 -9.14 -47.64
C ILE A 140 7.38 -10.62 -48.02
N LEU A 141 6.24 -11.28 -47.80
CA LEU A 141 6.06 -12.70 -48.12
C LEU A 141 6.11 -12.99 -49.63
N ALA A 142 5.86 -11.99 -50.47
CA ALA A 142 5.98 -12.11 -51.92
C ALA A 142 7.44 -12.12 -52.41
N GLN A 143 8.42 -11.76 -51.58
CA GLN A 143 9.82 -11.70 -52.01
C GLN A 143 10.34 -13.10 -52.37
N PRO A 144 10.96 -13.27 -53.56
CA PRO A 144 11.27 -14.59 -54.11
C PRO A 144 12.36 -15.33 -53.33
N ALA A 145 13.28 -14.60 -52.72
CA ALA A 145 14.43 -15.16 -52.00
C ALA A 145 14.22 -15.22 -50.47
N LEU A 146 13.04 -14.85 -49.95
CA LEU A 146 12.80 -14.76 -48.51
C LEU A 146 12.97 -16.12 -47.83
N LYS A 147 13.90 -16.19 -46.87
CA LYS A 147 14.18 -17.38 -46.04
C LYS A 147 13.92 -17.14 -44.57
N HIS A 148 14.09 -15.91 -44.10
CA HIS A 148 13.95 -15.55 -42.70
C HIS A 148 13.09 -14.31 -42.53
N LEU A 149 12.08 -14.41 -41.68
CA LEU A 149 11.28 -13.28 -41.23
C LEU A 149 11.38 -13.18 -39.72
N TYR A 150 11.87 -12.05 -39.21
CA TYR A 150 11.93 -11.77 -37.79
C TYR A 150 10.78 -10.85 -37.38
N LEU A 151 10.03 -11.26 -36.35
CA LEU A 151 9.00 -10.48 -35.67
C LEU A 151 9.53 -10.14 -34.27
N GLY A 152 10.40 -9.14 -34.21
CA GLY A 152 11.23 -8.87 -33.03
C GLY A 152 12.23 -10.02 -32.83
N SER A 153 12.22 -10.65 -31.65
CA SER A 153 13.06 -11.81 -31.35
C SER A 153 12.50 -13.16 -31.79
N LEU A 154 11.31 -13.19 -32.43
CA LEU A 154 10.77 -14.40 -33.03
C LEU A 154 11.28 -14.52 -34.47
N LYS A 155 12.04 -15.57 -34.77
CA LYS A 155 12.51 -15.89 -36.11
C LYS A 155 11.66 -16.97 -36.73
N LEU A 156 11.18 -16.69 -37.92
CA LEU A 156 10.48 -17.64 -38.77
C LEU A 156 11.39 -18.01 -39.93
N THR A 157 11.61 -19.31 -40.14
CA THR A 157 12.32 -19.83 -41.30
C THR A 157 11.31 -20.31 -42.32
N LEU A 158 11.45 -19.83 -43.55
CA LEU A 158 10.57 -20.11 -44.66
C LEU A 158 11.29 -20.94 -45.73
N GLU A 159 10.61 -21.98 -46.22
CA GLU A 159 10.99 -22.72 -47.42
C GLU A 159 9.79 -22.78 -48.36
N ASN A 160 9.98 -22.44 -49.63
CA ASN A 160 8.90 -22.39 -50.63
C ASN A 160 7.66 -21.63 -50.14
N LYS A 161 7.89 -20.47 -49.49
CA LYS A 161 6.87 -19.60 -48.90
C LYS A 161 6.06 -20.24 -47.76
N THR A 162 6.54 -21.35 -47.21
CA THR A 162 5.93 -22.06 -46.07
C THR A 162 6.84 -21.93 -44.84
N ILE A 163 6.28 -21.70 -43.66
CA ILE A 163 7.06 -21.63 -42.41
C ILE A 163 7.41 -23.06 -41.99
N VAL A 164 8.69 -23.40 -42.05
CA VAL A 164 9.19 -24.74 -41.67
C VAL A 164 9.72 -24.79 -40.25
N LYS A 165 10.11 -23.64 -39.68
CA LYS A 165 10.64 -23.55 -38.32
C LYS A 165 10.34 -22.19 -37.74
N ALA A 166 10.01 -22.15 -36.45
CA ALA A 166 9.89 -20.93 -35.68
C ALA A 166 10.72 -21.07 -34.39
N GLU A 167 11.55 -20.10 -34.09
CA GLU A 167 12.46 -20.13 -32.93
C GLU A 167 12.67 -18.73 -32.36
N THR A 168 13.08 -18.64 -31.09
CA THR A 168 13.54 -17.37 -30.52
C THR A 168 15.00 -17.14 -30.90
N ASP A 169 15.26 -16.03 -31.57
CA ASP A 169 16.59 -15.59 -31.99
C ASP A 169 16.76 -14.11 -31.66
N LYS A 170 17.75 -13.81 -30.81
CA LYS A 170 17.99 -12.47 -30.28
C LYS A 170 19.00 -11.66 -31.09
N THR A 171 19.36 -12.12 -32.28
CA THR A 171 20.34 -11.45 -33.17
C THR A 171 19.94 -10.01 -33.46
N TYR A 172 18.65 -9.74 -33.69
CA TYR A 172 18.16 -8.42 -34.10
C TYR A 172 17.38 -7.68 -33.01
N SER A 173 16.66 -8.38 -32.13
CA SER A 173 15.86 -7.75 -31.09
C SER A 173 15.82 -8.59 -29.82
N GLN A 174 15.59 -7.95 -28.67
CA GLN A 174 15.38 -8.62 -27.38
C GLN A 174 13.90 -8.88 -27.09
N SER A 175 13.00 -8.22 -27.80
CA SER A 175 11.55 -8.26 -27.57
C SER A 175 10.82 -8.95 -28.71
N THR A 176 9.82 -9.77 -28.39
CA THR A 176 8.81 -10.25 -29.35
C THR A 176 7.58 -9.34 -29.30
N PHE A 177 6.88 -9.19 -30.42
CA PHE A 177 5.54 -8.60 -30.45
C PHE A 177 4.56 -9.52 -31.19
N GLN A 178 3.27 -9.28 -30.97
CA GLN A 178 2.20 -9.97 -31.70
C GLN A 178 1.94 -9.28 -33.03
N GLN A 179 1.71 -10.07 -34.08
CA GLN A 179 1.36 -9.58 -35.41
C GLN A 179 0.00 -10.18 -35.82
N PRO A 180 -1.12 -9.54 -35.45
CA PRO A 180 -2.47 -10.11 -35.61
C PRO A 180 -2.81 -10.48 -37.07
N GLU A 181 -2.38 -9.66 -38.02
CA GLU A 181 -2.59 -9.86 -39.45
C GLU A 181 -1.86 -11.11 -39.96
N PHE A 182 -0.75 -11.45 -39.31
CA PHE A 182 0.09 -12.60 -39.62
C PHE A 182 -0.48 -13.89 -39.02
N GLU A 183 -1.20 -13.83 -37.89
CA GLU A 183 -1.89 -15.00 -37.31
C GLU A 183 -2.93 -15.61 -38.27
N SER A 184 -3.63 -14.77 -39.04
CA SER A 184 -4.63 -15.22 -40.03
C SER A 184 -4.02 -15.87 -41.28
N GLU A 185 -2.79 -15.50 -41.66
CA GLU A 185 -2.06 -16.08 -42.79
C GLU A 185 -1.22 -17.29 -42.36
N ILE A 186 -0.71 -17.31 -41.11
CA ILE A 186 -0.09 -18.47 -40.45
C ILE A 186 -1.02 -19.68 -40.46
N LEU A 187 -2.32 -19.49 -40.20
CA LEU A 187 -3.30 -20.59 -40.21
C LEU A 187 -3.45 -21.26 -41.59
N LYS A 188 -2.98 -20.62 -42.66
CA LYS A 188 -2.95 -21.21 -44.01
C LYS A 188 -1.62 -21.89 -44.34
N LEU A 189 -0.58 -21.64 -43.55
CA LEU A 189 0.74 -22.22 -43.72
C LEU A 189 0.77 -23.56 -42.97
N GLN A 190 1.11 -24.65 -43.66
CA GLN A 190 1.30 -25.95 -43.02
C GLN A 190 2.53 -25.88 -42.12
N ILE A 191 2.32 -25.90 -40.80
CA ILE A 191 3.44 -25.87 -39.84
C ILE A 191 3.60 -27.25 -39.23
N GLN A 192 4.76 -27.87 -39.47
CA GLN A 192 5.04 -29.24 -39.07
C GLN A 192 5.46 -29.41 -37.61
N ASP A 193 5.88 -28.34 -36.90
CA ASP A 193 6.24 -28.44 -35.48
C ASP A 193 6.22 -27.08 -34.75
N ILE A 194 5.23 -26.84 -33.87
CA ILE A 194 5.12 -25.63 -33.01
C ILE A 194 5.03 -25.99 -31.52
N SER A 195 5.28 -27.24 -31.20
CA SER A 195 5.08 -27.82 -29.87
C SER A 195 5.83 -27.02 -28.80
N ASP A 196 7.09 -26.67 -29.09
CA ASP A 196 7.99 -25.99 -28.14
C ASP A 196 7.63 -24.51 -27.90
N LEU A 197 7.17 -23.80 -28.93
CA LEU A 197 6.78 -22.39 -28.82
C LEU A 197 5.48 -22.20 -28.02
N ARG A 198 4.52 -23.14 -28.16
CA ARG A 198 3.30 -23.13 -27.33
C ARG A 198 3.64 -23.36 -25.87
N VAL A 199 4.59 -24.25 -25.57
CA VAL A 199 5.06 -24.53 -24.21
C VAL A 199 5.75 -23.31 -23.60
N GLN A 200 6.68 -22.65 -24.31
CA GLN A 200 7.34 -21.45 -23.81
C GLN A 200 6.36 -20.28 -23.58
N SER A 201 5.40 -20.07 -24.48
CA SER A 201 4.37 -19.04 -24.31
C SER A 201 3.48 -19.29 -23.09
N LEU A 202 3.13 -20.55 -22.83
CA LEU A 202 2.40 -20.95 -21.63
C LEU A 202 3.23 -20.75 -20.36
N GLN A 203 4.52 -21.07 -20.40
CA GLN A 203 5.45 -20.92 -19.29
C GLN A 203 5.58 -19.45 -18.86
N VAL A 204 5.75 -18.52 -19.81
CA VAL A 204 5.79 -17.07 -19.53
C VAL A 204 4.47 -16.55 -18.96
N LYS A 205 3.32 -17.06 -19.42
CA LYS A 205 2.00 -16.69 -18.87
C LYS A 205 1.83 -17.18 -17.43
N VAL A 206 2.34 -18.36 -17.12
CA VAL A 206 2.31 -18.94 -15.76
C VAL A 206 3.21 -18.14 -14.82
N GLU A 207 4.43 -17.81 -15.24
CA GLU A 207 5.36 -16.98 -14.45
C GLU A 207 4.76 -15.62 -14.13
N LYS A 208 4.19 -14.92 -15.12
CA LYS A 208 3.52 -13.63 -14.89
C LYS A 208 2.35 -13.72 -13.90
N ARG A 209 1.53 -14.77 -14.00
CA ARG A 209 0.44 -15.00 -13.05
C ARG A 209 0.96 -15.31 -11.65
N PHE A 210 2.06 -16.05 -11.55
CA PHE A 210 2.70 -16.36 -10.28
C PHE A 210 3.28 -15.09 -9.60
N ASP A 211 3.92 -14.21 -10.37
CA ASP A 211 4.43 -12.93 -9.89
C ASP A 211 3.30 -12.02 -9.40
N GLU A 212 2.21 -11.94 -10.15
CA GLU A 212 1.03 -11.16 -9.78
C GLU A 212 0.36 -11.70 -8.51
N GLN A 213 0.24 -13.03 -8.39
CA GLN A 213 -0.32 -13.68 -7.22
C GLN A 213 0.58 -13.50 -5.98
N SER A 214 1.91 -13.60 -6.13
CA SER A 214 2.87 -13.32 -5.07
C SER A 214 2.80 -11.87 -4.60
N ARG A 215 2.65 -10.91 -5.53
CA ARG A 215 2.47 -9.50 -5.20
C ARG A 215 1.16 -9.25 -4.43
N LEU A 216 0.06 -9.85 -4.86
CA LEU A 216 -1.23 -9.75 -4.16
C LEU A 216 -1.15 -10.35 -2.75
N MET A 217 -0.48 -11.49 -2.60
CA MET A 217 -0.28 -12.14 -1.31
C MET A 217 0.53 -11.24 -0.35
N ASN A 218 1.61 -10.61 -0.83
CA ASN A 218 2.40 -9.66 -0.04
C ASN A 218 1.57 -8.44 0.41
N VAL A 219 0.73 -7.89 -0.47
CA VAL A 219 -0.17 -6.77 -0.11
C VAL A 219 -1.17 -7.20 0.96
N ASN A 220 -1.74 -8.40 0.84
CA ASN A 220 -2.69 -8.91 1.82
C ASN A 220 -2.02 -9.19 3.17
N MET A 221 -0.80 -9.76 3.18
CA MET A 221 -0.03 -9.96 4.42
C MET A 221 0.25 -8.64 5.15
N LYS A 222 0.63 -7.57 4.43
CA LYS A 222 0.80 -6.24 5.04
C LYS A 222 -0.48 -5.73 5.69
N LYS A 223 -1.63 -5.87 5.02
CA LYS A 223 -2.93 -5.47 5.59
C LYS A 223 -3.32 -6.30 6.82
N VAL A 224 -2.99 -7.59 6.84
CA VAL A 224 -3.21 -8.45 8.01
C VAL A 224 -2.35 -7.98 9.18
N ASP A 225 -1.07 -7.71 8.91
CA ASP A 225 -0.11 -7.22 9.92
C ASP A 225 -0.55 -5.87 10.52
N GLU A 226 -0.98 -4.93 9.68
CA GLU A 226 -1.56 -3.64 10.13
C GLU A 226 -2.80 -3.83 11.02
N LYS A 227 -3.68 -4.79 10.68
CA LYS A 227 -4.85 -5.10 11.52
C LYS A 227 -4.46 -5.74 12.84
N CYS A 228 -3.46 -6.62 12.86
CA CYS A 228 -2.94 -7.21 14.08
C CYS A 228 -2.40 -6.13 15.02
N GLN A 229 -1.57 -5.21 14.51
CA GLN A 229 -1.04 -4.09 15.31
C GLN A 229 -2.15 -3.19 15.88
N GLN A 230 -3.22 -2.92 15.11
CA GLN A 230 -4.37 -2.16 15.61
C GLN A 230 -5.14 -2.88 16.72
N ILE A 231 -5.26 -4.21 16.63
CA ILE A 231 -5.92 -5.02 17.66
C ILE A 231 -5.06 -5.04 18.92
N GLU A 232 -3.76 -5.27 18.82
CA GLU A 232 -2.82 -5.25 19.94
C GLU A 232 -2.91 -3.94 20.71
N LYS A 233 -2.88 -2.80 19.99
CA LYS A 233 -3.03 -1.49 20.61
C LYS A 233 -4.36 -1.33 21.36
N LYS A 234 -5.49 -1.76 20.76
CA LYS A 234 -6.79 -1.70 21.42
C LYS A 234 -6.86 -2.54 22.68
N VAL A 235 -6.23 -3.71 22.67
CA VAL A 235 -6.14 -4.60 23.84
C VAL A 235 -5.31 -3.93 24.94
N GLU A 236 -4.19 -3.31 24.58
CA GLU A 236 -3.34 -2.59 25.52
C GLU A 236 -4.07 -1.39 26.15
N ASP A 237 -4.72 -0.56 25.34
CA ASP A 237 -5.53 0.58 25.81
C ASP A 237 -6.65 0.13 26.77
N GLN A 238 -7.35 -0.98 26.44
CA GLN A 238 -8.38 -1.54 27.31
C GLN A 238 -7.81 -2.10 28.61
N SER A 239 -6.64 -2.73 28.57
CA SER A 239 -5.95 -3.25 29.75
C SER A 239 -5.58 -2.10 30.70
N GLN A 240 -4.98 -1.03 30.17
CA GLN A 240 -4.62 0.16 30.95
C GLN A 240 -5.85 0.83 31.59
N LEU A 241 -6.94 1.01 30.82
CA LEU A 241 -8.18 1.57 31.35
C LEU A 241 -8.78 0.71 32.47
N THR A 242 -8.73 -0.61 32.32
CA THR A 242 -9.26 -1.55 33.32
C THR A 242 -8.43 -1.51 34.59
N ASN A 243 -7.10 -1.53 34.48
CA ASN A 243 -6.19 -1.40 35.63
C ASN A 243 -6.43 -0.07 36.37
N GLY A 244 -6.56 1.05 35.65
CA GLY A 244 -6.84 2.34 36.26
C GLY A 244 -8.17 2.37 37.03
N LYS A 245 -9.21 1.67 36.53
CA LYS A 245 -10.48 1.52 37.25
C LYS A 245 -10.33 0.65 38.51
N VAL A 246 -9.58 -0.44 38.43
CA VAL A 246 -9.30 -1.32 39.59
C VAL A 246 -8.57 -0.54 40.68
N GLU A 247 -7.51 0.19 40.34
CA GLU A 247 -6.77 1.04 41.29
C GLU A 247 -7.65 2.14 41.91
N GLN A 248 -8.61 2.68 41.15
CA GLN A 248 -9.56 3.65 41.70
C GLN A 248 -10.53 3.01 42.69
N VAL A 249 -11.04 1.81 42.38
CA VAL A 249 -11.91 1.05 43.29
C VAL A 249 -11.16 0.69 44.56
N ASP A 250 -9.93 0.19 44.45
CA ASP A 250 -9.09 -0.18 45.58
C ASP A 250 -8.87 1.00 46.54
N ARG A 251 -8.54 2.18 45.99
CA ARG A 251 -8.44 3.43 46.78
C ARG A 251 -9.74 3.78 47.51
N LYS A 252 -10.91 3.63 46.87
CA LYS A 252 -12.21 3.89 47.50
C LYS A 252 -12.51 2.89 48.61
N VAL A 253 -12.21 1.61 48.40
CA VAL A 253 -12.37 0.57 49.41
C VAL A 253 -11.51 0.88 50.64
N ASN A 254 -10.23 1.20 50.45
CA ASN A 254 -9.32 1.57 51.53
C ASN A 254 -9.79 2.81 52.31
N GLN A 255 -10.37 3.80 51.62
CA GLN A 255 -10.97 4.97 52.27
C GLN A 255 -12.22 4.62 53.10
N VAL A 256 -13.08 3.75 52.58
CA VAL A 256 -14.27 3.29 53.31
C VAL A 256 -13.85 2.49 54.54
N GLU A 257 -12.90 1.58 54.40
CA GLU A 257 -12.36 0.78 55.50
C GLU A 257 -11.77 1.68 56.60
N THR A 258 -10.94 2.65 56.23
CA THR A 258 -10.34 3.62 57.17
C THR A 258 -11.42 4.40 57.92
N ASN A 259 -12.45 4.89 57.20
CA ASN A 259 -13.55 5.64 57.80
C ASN A 259 -14.41 4.77 58.73
N LEU A 260 -14.66 3.52 58.37
CA LEU A 260 -15.39 2.57 59.21
C LEU A 260 -14.62 2.27 60.48
N ASN A 261 -13.32 1.96 60.38
CA ASN A 261 -12.45 1.70 61.53
C ASN A 261 -12.42 2.91 62.49
N ARG A 262 -12.32 4.14 61.96
CA ARG A 262 -12.42 5.35 62.77
C ARG A 262 -13.75 5.45 63.52
N LYS A 263 -14.87 5.24 62.82
CA LYS A 263 -16.21 5.30 63.44
C LYS A 263 -16.42 4.22 64.50
N ILE A 264 -15.89 3.02 64.28
CA ILE A 264 -15.93 1.93 65.26
C ILE A 264 -15.15 2.32 66.52
N GLU A 265 -13.95 2.89 66.35
CA GLU A 265 -13.12 3.32 67.48
C GLU A 265 -13.77 4.47 68.26
N GLU A 266 -14.35 5.45 67.56
CA GLU A 266 -15.12 6.54 68.19
C GLU A 266 -16.32 6.02 68.99
N ALA A 267 -17.08 5.07 68.43
CA ALA A 267 -18.20 4.45 69.11
C ALA A 267 -17.74 3.65 70.34
N ARG A 268 -16.60 2.95 70.23
CA ARG A 268 -16.01 2.19 71.34
C ARG A 268 -15.59 3.11 72.48
N GLN A 269 -14.94 4.22 72.18
CA GLN A 269 -14.55 5.22 73.18
C GLN A 269 -15.77 5.88 73.84
N ALA A 270 -16.78 6.24 73.05
CA ALA A 270 -18.02 6.79 73.59
C ALA A 270 -18.72 5.82 74.55
N LEU A 271 -18.81 4.54 74.18
CA LEU A 271 -19.38 3.49 75.02
C LEU A 271 -18.57 3.30 76.31
N GLN A 272 -17.23 3.28 76.21
CA GLN A 272 -16.36 3.16 77.38
C GLN A 272 -16.53 4.33 78.35
N ASN A 273 -16.60 5.56 77.84
CA ASN A 273 -16.84 6.75 78.65
C ASN A 273 -18.21 6.71 79.33
N GLN A 274 -19.25 6.26 78.62
CA GLN A 274 -20.59 6.10 79.19
C GLN A 274 -20.61 5.03 80.30
N MET A 275 -19.90 3.91 80.14
CA MET A 275 -19.78 2.90 81.20
C MET A 275 -19.10 3.47 82.45
N ILE A 276 -18.03 4.24 82.29
CA ILE A 276 -17.33 4.89 83.41
C ILE A 276 -18.27 5.86 84.14
N GLN A 277 -19.02 6.70 83.41
CA GLN A 277 -20.00 7.60 83.99
C GLN A 277 -21.09 6.85 84.76
N ASN A 278 -21.65 5.79 84.17
CA ASN A 278 -22.66 4.96 84.83
C ASN A 278 -22.10 4.30 86.10
N GLN A 279 -20.84 3.86 86.09
CA GLN A 279 -20.19 3.27 87.25
C GLN A 279 -20.00 4.29 88.38
N GLN A 280 -19.63 5.53 88.05
CA GLN A 280 -19.52 6.63 89.02
C GLN A 280 -20.88 6.99 89.63
N GLN A 281 -21.92 7.13 88.79
CA GLN A 281 -23.28 7.39 89.26
C GLN A 281 -23.78 6.29 90.20
N MET A 282 -23.50 5.02 89.89
CA MET A 282 -23.89 3.90 90.74
C MET A 282 -23.17 3.94 92.11
N GLN A 283 -21.89 4.33 92.13
CA GLN A 283 -21.16 4.51 93.40
C GLN A 283 -21.76 5.64 94.24
N GLU A 284 -22.13 6.77 93.64
CA GLU A 284 -22.77 7.88 94.32
C GLU A 284 -24.15 7.50 94.88
N ILE A 285 -24.97 6.78 94.09
CA ILE A 285 -26.26 6.24 94.56
C ILE A 285 -26.06 5.31 95.77
N ASN A 286 -25.06 4.42 95.72
CA ASN A 286 -24.77 3.51 96.83
C ASN A 286 -24.34 4.26 98.10
N GLN A 287 -23.51 5.30 97.97
CA GLN A 287 -23.11 6.16 99.10
C GLN A 287 -24.32 6.89 99.69
N ASN A 288 -25.18 7.46 98.85
CA ASN A 288 -26.40 8.14 99.28
C ASN A 288 -27.37 7.19 99.97
N GLN A 289 -27.54 5.96 99.46
CA GLN A 289 -28.36 4.93 100.11
C GLN A 289 -27.81 4.56 101.50
N GLN A 290 -26.50 4.39 101.64
CA GLN A 290 -25.88 4.12 102.95
C GLN A 290 -26.07 5.29 103.92
N ALA A 291 -25.89 6.53 103.45
CA ALA A 291 -26.13 7.72 104.27
C ALA A 291 -27.59 7.81 104.76
N LEU A 292 -28.56 7.56 103.87
CA LEU A 292 -29.97 7.51 104.21
C LEU A 292 -30.30 6.39 105.22
N GLN A 293 -29.74 5.19 105.03
CA GLN A 293 -29.91 4.09 105.99
C GLN A 293 -29.37 4.45 107.37
N ASN A 294 -28.18 5.04 107.44
CA ASN A 294 -27.57 5.49 108.68
C ASN A 294 -28.43 6.56 109.36
N GLN A 295 -28.94 7.54 108.60
CA GLN A 295 -29.81 8.59 109.12
C GLN A 295 -31.15 8.01 109.63
N MET A 296 -31.76 7.08 108.89
CA MET A 296 -32.98 6.40 109.34
C MET A 296 -32.74 5.62 110.64
N ALA A 297 -31.63 4.91 110.76
CA ALA A 297 -31.27 4.20 111.99
C ALA A 297 -31.08 5.16 113.18
N GLN A 298 -30.40 6.30 112.97
CA GLN A 298 -30.24 7.34 113.99
C GLN A 298 -31.59 7.93 114.40
N ASN A 299 -32.46 8.25 113.44
CA ASN A 299 -33.80 8.76 113.71
C ASN A 299 -34.65 7.74 114.48
N GLN A 300 -34.62 6.46 114.11
CA GLN A 300 -35.31 5.39 114.85
C GLN A 300 -34.83 5.31 116.29
N GLN A 301 -33.51 5.36 116.53
CA GLN A 301 -32.95 5.39 117.88
C GLN A 301 -33.38 6.64 118.67
N ALA A 302 -33.42 7.81 118.03
CA ALA A 302 -33.85 9.05 118.67
C ALA A 302 -35.33 8.98 119.08
N VAL A 303 -36.21 8.49 118.19
CA VAL A 303 -37.63 8.27 118.48
C VAL A 303 -37.79 7.25 119.62
N GLN A 304 -37.06 6.13 119.58
CA GLN A 304 -37.11 5.13 120.64
C GLN A 304 -36.74 5.72 122.01
N ARG A 305 -35.69 6.56 122.07
CA ARG A 305 -35.29 7.27 123.31
C ARG A 305 -36.39 8.23 123.80
N GLN A 306 -37.04 8.96 122.89
CA GLN A 306 -38.16 9.84 123.23
C GLN A 306 -39.34 9.04 123.80
N ILE A 307 -39.71 7.92 123.18
CA ILE A 307 -40.76 7.02 123.67
C ILE A 307 -40.40 6.50 125.07
N THR A 308 -39.17 6.05 125.30
CA THR A 308 -38.72 5.60 126.62
C THR A 308 -38.82 6.70 127.67
N THR A 309 -38.39 7.93 127.33
CA THR A 309 -38.44 9.08 128.24
C THR A 309 -39.87 9.46 128.59
N LEU A 310 -40.76 9.53 127.59
CA LEU A 310 -42.18 9.78 127.80
C LEU A 310 -42.82 8.67 128.64
N GLY A 311 -42.48 7.40 128.38
CA GLY A 311 -42.93 6.27 129.19
C GLY A 311 -42.54 6.41 130.67
N GLN A 312 -41.30 6.80 130.96
CA GLN A 312 -40.85 7.07 132.33
C GLN A 312 -41.61 8.24 132.98
N GLN A 313 -41.85 9.33 132.25
CA GLN A 313 -42.64 10.47 132.73
C GLN A 313 -44.09 10.08 133.04
N VAL A 314 -44.71 9.23 132.20
CA VAL A 314 -46.06 8.71 132.44
C VAL A 314 -46.11 7.85 133.70
N VAL A 315 -45.12 6.95 133.90
CA VAL A 315 -45.03 6.15 135.13
C VAL A 315 -44.86 7.04 136.36
N GLN A 316 -44.00 8.07 136.29
CA GLN A 316 -43.86 9.04 137.37
C GLN A 316 -45.18 9.79 137.66
N MET A 317 -45.88 10.26 136.63
CA MET A 317 -47.20 10.88 136.80
C MET A 317 -48.21 9.94 137.43
N GLN A 318 -48.26 8.67 136.98
CA GLN A 318 -49.14 7.66 137.56
C GLN A 318 -48.85 7.45 139.04
N ASN A 319 -47.58 7.35 139.43
CA ASN A 319 -47.18 7.22 140.83
C ASN A 319 -47.60 8.46 141.64
N SER A 320 -47.32 9.68 141.14
CA SER A 320 -47.74 10.91 141.81
C SER A 320 -49.27 11.03 141.96
N LEU A 321 -50.04 10.61 140.95
CA LEU A 321 -51.50 10.55 141.02
C LEU A 321 -51.97 9.52 142.03
N GLN A 322 -51.32 8.35 142.08
CA GLN A 322 -51.63 7.30 143.04
C GLN A 322 -51.33 7.76 144.48
N ASP A 323 -50.20 8.43 144.70
CA ASP A 323 -49.85 9.05 145.97
C ASP A 323 -50.87 10.11 146.38
N LEU A 324 -51.32 10.94 145.44
CA LEU A 324 -52.38 11.94 145.67
C LEU A 324 -53.72 11.27 146.03
N ILE A 325 -54.09 10.19 145.35
CA ILE A 325 -55.31 9.42 145.66
C ILE A 325 -55.21 8.81 147.06
N THR A 326 -54.07 8.23 147.43
CA THR A 326 -53.82 7.69 148.76
C THR A 326 -53.92 8.79 149.82
N PHE A 327 -53.26 9.93 149.61
CA PHE A 327 -53.34 11.09 150.49
C PHE A 327 -54.79 11.59 150.67
N MET A 328 -55.54 11.71 149.57
CA MET A 328 -56.96 12.14 149.63
C MET A 328 -57.80 11.15 150.43
N ARG A 329 -57.56 9.84 150.31
CA ARG A 329 -58.21 8.81 151.11
C ARG A 329 -57.88 8.97 152.60
N ASP A 330 -56.59 9.17 152.95
CA ASP A 330 -56.15 9.34 154.33
C ASP A 330 -56.70 10.61 155.01
N VAL A 331 -57.09 11.63 154.23
CA VAL A 331 -57.71 12.88 154.72
C VAL A 331 -59.24 12.76 154.86
N THR A 332 -59.87 11.75 154.27
CA THR A 332 -61.33 11.53 154.33
C THR A 332 -61.79 10.48 155.34
N GLU A 333 -60.87 9.68 155.91
CA GLU A 333 -61.04 8.90 157.14
C GLU A 333 -60.73 9.75 158.38
#